data_AF-A0A248LEP4-F1
#
_entry.id   AF-A0A248LEP4-F1
#
_cell.length_a   1.000
_cell.length_b   1.000
_cell.length_c   1.000
_cell.angle_alpha   90.00
_cell.angle_beta   90.00
_cell.angle_gamma   90.00
#
_symmetry.space_group_name_H-M   'P 1'
#
loop_
_entity.id
_entity.type
_entity.pdbx_description
1 polymer ?
#
loop_
_entity_poly.entity_id
_entity_poly.type
_entity_poly.pdbx_seq_one_letter_code
_entity_poly.pdbx_strand_id
1 'polypeptide(L)'
;MEFTHWKRRLQDHFERMGFNLRIERLAMQDIIKLEATHGAFLFFPVTINLYERMGWKMIAIESHHPDTVEDAFAEAQIESLFQLTMVTFEEEEREFLLGFYSNTGRYLTDRQSPTGQLLAAIEREWYDGETIRIETFEEFPGLFVAPPFAHQAYAFAAAEGRWHMFVGRTGRPANDYRFDGAVLMPHRIADNELFTMTPLAVAIDDTAGLRDQLHEERSEIKRFHRQAMETIRDYDPSFGFAWRGTVTFFHGIPVDPFAQRLWLEDGQKRFRIMQKASQRILALGDTCTEAIHALDEAVSAGEPDGTPVSAVGQLILGIWQQFESDERTYLTEVVCTGISRTQAENRIRHGLARQEAVNWIERAQNGRDHFQFAGLSITLPHRPPGTIEIRREEEQR
;
A
#
# COMPACT_ATOMS: atom_id res chain seq x y z
N MET A 1 -24.90 34.43 -4.01
CA MET A 1 -24.07 33.23 -4.23
C MET A 1 -23.47 33.39 -5.61
N GLU A 2 -22.19 33.72 -5.70
CA GLU A 2 -21.47 33.73 -6.96
C GLU A 2 -21.46 32.31 -7.52
N PHE A 3 -22.14 32.12 -8.63
CA PHE A 3 -22.05 30.91 -9.41
C PHE A 3 -20.60 30.82 -9.89
N THR A 4 -19.83 29.84 -9.44
CA THR A 4 -18.45 29.66 -9.93
C THR A 4 -18.50 29.42 -11.43
N HIS A 5 -18.08 30.43 -12.19
CA HIS A 5 -18.25 30.60 -13.64
C HIS A 5 -17.83 29.37 -14.47
N TRP A 6 -16.91 28.55 -13.96
CA TRP A 6 -16.44 27.33 -14.60
C TRP A 6 -17.52 26.23 -14.71
N LYS A 7 -18.31 25.96 -13.66
CA LYS A 7 -19.32 24.89 -13.68
C LYS A 7 -20.40 25.16 -14.75
N ARG A 8 -20.77 26.44 -14.92
CA ARG A 8 -21.73 26.85 -15.97
C ARG A 8 -21.15 26.60 -17.36
N ARG A 9 -19.92 27.05 -17.58
CA ARG A 9 -19.28 26.94 -18.90
C ARG A 9 -19.06 25.50 -19.29
N LEU A 10 -18.70 24.62 -18.34
CA LEU A 10 -18.57 23.20 -18.59
C LEU A 10 -19.92 22.57 -18.97
N GLN A 11 -21.00 22.96 -18.28
CA GLN A 11 -22.36 22.56 -18.67
C GLN A 11 -22.68 23.01 -20.11
N ASP A 12 -22.49 24.30 -20.42
CA ASP A 12 -22.76 24.85 -21.74
C ASP A 12 -21.89 24.16 -22.82
N HIS A 13 -20.66 23.75 -22.49
CA HIS A 13 -19.79 22.98 -23.37
C HIS A 13 -20.35 21.59 -23.68
N PHE A 14 -20.80 20.84 -22.67
CA PHE A 14 -21.47 19.55 -22.88
C PHE A 14 -22.73 19.69 -23.76
N GLU A 15 -23.56 20.70 -23.52
CA GLU A 15 -24.74 20.99 -24.36
C GLU A 15 -24.34 21.27 -25.82
N ARG A 16 -23.27 22.05 -26.06
CA ARG A 16 -22.74 22.33 -27.40
C ARG A 16 -22.18 21.08 -28.10
N MET A 17 -21.60 20.15 -27.33
CA MET A 17 -21.17 18.85 -27.85
C MET A 17 -22.34 17.94 -28.23
N GLY A 18 -23.59 18.30 -27.89
CA GLY A 18 -24.79 17.54 -28.22
C GLY A 18 -25.27 16.61 -27.12
N PHE A 19 -24.74 16.73 -25.90
CA PHE A 19 -25.22 15.95 -24.76
C PHE A 19 -26.61 16.43 -24.33
N ASN A 20 -27.49 15.48 -24.06
CA ASN A 20 -28.73 15.76 -23.35
C ASN A 20 -28.45 15.68 -21.84
N LEU A 21 -28.65 16.79 -21.14
CA LEU A 21 -28.32 16.96 -19.72
C LEU A 21 -29.58 17.11 -18.88
N ARG A 22 -29.69 16.32 -17.81
CA ARG A 22 -30.57 16.61 -16.68
C ARG A 22 -29.73 17.09 -15.51
N ILE A 23 -30.10 18.25 -14.97
CA ILE A 23 -29.28 18.99 -14.01
C ILE A 23 -29.96 18.97 -12.65
N GLU A 24 -29.23 18.50 -11.65
CA GLU A 24 -29.61 18.60 -10.25
C GLU A 24 -28.60 19.50 -9.52
N ARG A 25 -29.10 20.50 -8.80
CA ARG A 25 -28.28 21.48 -8.09
C ARG A 25 -28.39 21.24 -6.59
N LEU A 26 -27.30 20.78 -5.99
CA LEU A 26 -27.20 20.58 -4.55
C LEU A 26 -26.59 21.84 -3.93
N ALA A 27 -27.40 22.91 -3.89
CA ALA A 27 -26.95 24.26 -3.55
C ALA A 27 -26.31 24.38 -2.15
N MET A 28 -26.71 23.52 -1.20
CA MET A 28 -26.11 23.50 0.15
C MET A 28 -24.67 22.94 0.17
N GLN A 29 -24.27 22.19 -0.85
CA GLN A 29 -22.95 21.56 -0.95
C GLN A 29 -22.10 22.19 -2.07
N ASP A 30 -22.65 23.18 -2.79
CA ASP A 30 -22.05 23.75 -4.01
C ASP A 30 -21.65 22.67 -5.04
N ILE A 31 -22.54 21.69 -5.24
CA ILE A 31 -22.35 20.60 -6.20
C ILE A 31 -23.37 20.72 -7.33
N ILE A 32 -22.90 20.49 -8.57
CA ILE A 32 -23.77 20.32 -9.73
C ILE A 32 -23.65 18.88 -10.21
N LYS A 33 -24.78 18.18 -10.23
CA LYS A 33 -24.89 16.83 -10.80
C LYS A 33 -25.53 16.94 -12.18
N LEU A 34 -24.87 16.36 -13.18
CA LEU A 34 -25.31 16.30 -14.56
C LEU A 34 -25.52 14.83 -14.95
N GLU A 35 -26.76 14.42 -15.16
CA GLU A 35 -27.03 13.15 -15.84
C GLU A 35 -26.93 13.41 -17.34
N ALA A 36 -25.91 12.84 -17.98
CA ALA A 36 -25.56 13.11 -19.36
C ALA A 36 -25.75 11.86 -20.23
N THR A 37 -26.37 12.05 -21.39
CA THR A 37 -26.53 11.01 -22.41
C THR A 37 -26.14 11.54 -23.77
N HIS A 38 -25.42 10.73 -24.56
CA HIS A 38 -25.03 11.10 -25.92
C HIS A 38 -25.09 9.89 -26.85
N GLY A 39 -26.14 9.80 -27.65
CA GLY A 39 -26.46 8.61 -28.46
C GLY A 39 -25.42 8.20 -29.52
N ALA A 40 -24.40 9.03 -29.77
CA ALA A 40 -23.30 8.72 -30.69
C ALA A 40 -21.92 8.61 -30.03
N PHE A 41 -21.77 8.98 -28.74
CA PHE A 41 -20.46 9.12 -28.10
C PHE A 41 -20.33 8.21 -26.88
N LEU A 42 -21.42 8.04 -26.11
CA LEU A 42 -21.46 7.12 -24.98
C LEU A 42 -22.48 6.02 -25.27
N PHE A 43 -22.07 4.76 -25.10
CA PHE A 43 -22.98 3.62 -25.18
C PHE A 43 -23.88 3.46 -23.93
N PHE A 44 -23.65 4.27 -22.90
CA PHE A 44 -24.34 4.22 -21.62
C PHE A 44 -24.49 5.63 -21.03
N PRO A 45 -25.50 5.86 -20.16
CA PRO A 45 -25.62 7.11 -19.43
C PRO A 45 -24.45 7.31 -18.45
N VAL A 46 -24.08 8.57 -18.19
CA VAL A 46 -23.10 8.93 -17.16
C VAL A 46 -23.69 9.97 -16.22
N THR A 47 -23.22 9.96 -14.99
CA THR A 47 -23.41 11.03 -14.01
C THR A 47 -22.11 11.79 -13.85
N ILE A 48 -22.15 13.11 -13.95
CA ILE A 48 -21.00 13.98 -13.76
C ILE A 48 -21.28 14.90 -12.57
N ASN A 49 -20.44 14.81 -11.54
CA ASN A 49 -20.48 15.68 -10.38
C ASN A 49 -19.39 16.74 -10.49
N LEU A 50 -19.79 18.02 -10.45
CA LEU A 50 -18.91 19.18 -10.49
C LEU A 50 -18.89 19.85 -9.12
N TYR A 51 -17.71 19.90 -8.50
CA TYR A 51 -17.53 20.43 -7.16
C TYR A 51 -16.11 20.95 -6.96
N GLU A 52 -15.87 21.65 -5.85
CA GLU A 52 -14.53 22.07 -5.45
C GLU A 52 -14.11 21.32 -4.18
N ARG A 53 -12.90 20.77 -4.17
CA ARG A 53 -12.38 20.01 -3.03
C ARG A 53 -10.88 20.21 -2.92
N MET A 54 -10.40 20.68 -1.76
CA MET A 54 -8.97 20.91 -1.51
C MET A 54 -8.31 21.76 -2.62
N GLY A 55 -8.98 22.81 -3.09
CA GLY A 55 -8.49 23.69 -4.16
C GLY A 55 -8.60 23.14 -5.59
N TRP A 56 -9.05 21.89 -5.76
CA TRP A 56 -9.32 21.30 -7.07
C TRP A 56 -10.72 21.66 -7.56
N LYS A 57 -10.83 21.85 -8.87
CA LYS A 57 -12.10 21.86 -9.60
C LYS A 57 -12.32 20.45 -10.13
N MET A 58 -13.19 19.72 -9.45
CA MET A 58 -13.39 18.30 -9.67
C MET A 58 -14.45 18.06 -10.74
N ILE A 59 -14.16 17.11 -11.62
CA ILE A 59 -15.10 16.53 -12.58
C ILE A 59 -15.13 15.02 -12.30
N ALA A 60 -15.99 14.61 -11.36
CA ALA A 60 -16.15 13.19 -11.05
C ALA A 60 -17.21 12.57 -11.98
N ILE A 61 -16.88 11.47 -12.63
CA ILE A 61 -17.70 10.81 -13.62
C ILE A 61 -18.02 9.40 -13.12
N GLU A 62 -19.28 9.02 -13.19
CA GLU A 62 -19.77 7.67 -12.91
C GLU A 62 -20.52 7.17 -14.15
N SER A 63 -20.22 5.97 -14.60
CA SER A 63 -20.92 5.33 -15.72
C SER A 63 -21.98 4.35 -15.24
N HIS A 64 -23.15 4.43 -15.84
CA HIS A 64 -24.30 3.55 -15.57
C HIS A 64 -24.44 2.50 -16.67
N HIS A 65 -23.42 1.67 -16.83
CA HIS A 65 -23.41 0.58 -17.80
C HIS A 65 -23.81 -0.77 -17.17
N PRO A 66 -24.41 -1.68 -17.95
CA PRO A 66 -24.71 -3.03 -17.46
C PRO A 66 -23.43 -3.85 -17.26
N ASP A 67 -23.49 -4.85 -16.37
CA ASP A 67 -22.38 -5.77 -16.05
C ASP A 67 -21.76 -6.50 -17.26
N THR A 68 -22.45 -6.50 -18.40
CA THR A 68 -21.94 -7.05 -19.66
C THR A 68 -20.88 -6.16 -20.34
N VAL A 69 -20.74 -4.91 -19.91
CA VAL A 69 -19.72 -3.97 -20.40
C VAL A 69 -18.54 -4.03 -19.46
N GLU A 70 -17.36 -4.35 -19.99
CA GLU A 70 -16.12 -4.37 -19.22
C GLU A 70 -15.71 -2.95 -18.78
N ASP A 71 -15.32 -2.80 -17.51
CA ASP A 71 -14.85 -1.53 -16.95
C ASP A 71 -13.71 -0.90 -17.78
N ALA A 72 -12.84 -1.72 -18.36
CA ALA A 72 -11.74 -1.23 -19.20
C ALA A 72 -12.23 -0.52 -20.48
N PHE A 73 -13.30 -1.04 -21.10
CA PHE A 73 -13.91 -0.42 -22.27
C PHE A 73 -14.65 0.87 -21.90
N ALA A 74 -15.30 0.87 -20.73
CA ALA A 74 -15.97 2.04 -20.21
C ALA A 74 -14.98 3.16 -19.87
N GLU A 75 -13.91 2.83 -19.15
CA GLU A 75 -12.82 3.72 -18.78
C GLU A 75 -12.21 4.38 -20.02
N ALA A 76 -11.97 3.64 -21.10
CA ALA A 76 -11.42 4.19 -22.34
C ALA A 76 -12.34 5.23 -23.01
N GLN A 77 -13.67 5.01 -22.98
CA GLN A 77 -14.64 5.99 -23.48
C GLN A 77 -14.71 7.24 -22.59
N ILE A 78 -14.70 7.06 -21.27
CA ILE A 78 -14.72 8.17 -20.32
C ILE A 78 -13.42 8.98 -20.41
N GLU A 79 -12.26 8.34 -20.54
CA GLU A 79 -10.99 9.01 -20.78
C GLU A 79 -11.04 9.82 -22.09
N SER A 80 -11.57 9.25 -23.17
CA SER A 80 -11.72 9.95 -24.45
C SER A 80 -12.67 11.15 -24.35
N LEU A 81 -13.80 11.01 -23.62
CA LEU A 81 -14.71 12.12 -23.31
C LEU A 81 -13.97 13.23 -22.58
N PHE A 82 -13.27 12.85 -21.51
CA PHE A 82 -12.58 13.78 -20.65
C PHE A 82 -11.49 14.55 -21.41
N GLN A 83 -10.68 13.87 -22.22
CA GLN A 83 -9.65 14.52 -23.04
C GLN A 83 -10.25 15.55 -24.02
N LEU A 84 -11.34 15.20 -24.72
CA LEU A 84 -12.01 16.12 -25.64
C LEU A 84 -12.57 17.36 -24.92
N THR A 85 -13.16 17.16 -23.74
CA THR A 85 -13.65 18.26 -22.91
C THR A 85 -12.50 19.11 -22.37
N MET A 86 -11.38 18.50 -22.00
CA MET A 86 -10.29 19.17 -21.30
C MET A 86 -9.38 20.01 -22.19
N VAL A 87 -9.03 19.54 -23.40
CA VAL A 87 -8.22 20.32 -24.36
C VAL A 87 -8.82 21.72 -24.59
N THR A 88 -10.14 21.83 -24.55
CA THR A 88 -10.84 23.11 -24.74
C THR A 88 -10.85 23.98 -23.48
N PHE A 89 -10.86 23.39 -22.29
CA PHE A 89 -11.19 24.09 -21.05
C PHE A 89 -9.96 24.45 -20.19
N GLU A 90 -8.90 23.62 -20.18
CA GLU A 90 -7.67 23.91 -19.43
C GLU A 90 -6.85 25.04 -20.10
N GLU A 91 -6.82 25.09 -21.44
CA GLU A 91 -6.16 26.15 -22.20
C GLU A 91 -6.82 27.53 -22.00
N GLU A 92 -8.15 27.56 -21.87
CA GLU A 92 -8.92 28.80 -21.72
C GLU A 92 -8.94 29.33 -20.27
N GLU A 93 -8.94 28.46 -19.27
CA GLU A 93 -9.23 28.85 -17.88
C GLU A 93 -7.99 28.98 -16.98
N ARG A 94 -6.87 28.33 -17.29
CA ARG A 94 -5.69 28.28 -16.40
C ARG A 94 -6.03 27.81 -14.97
N GLU A 95 -7.00 26.92 -14.82
CA GLU A 95 -7.46 26.43 -13.52
C GLU A 95 -7.07 24.96 -13.27
N PHE A 96 -6.91 24.65 -11.98
CA PHE A 96 -6.79 23.37 -11.28
C PHE A 96 -7.83 22.29 -11.61
N LEU A 97 -7.96 21.77 -12.83
CA LEU A 97 -8.98 20.76 -13.16
C LEU A 97 -8.47 19.34 -12.92
N LEU A 98 -9.30 18.53 -12.25
CA LEU A 98 -9.03 17.11 -11.99
C LEU A 98 -10.26 16.27 -12.26
N GLY A 99 -10.12 15.32 -13.18
CA GLY A 99 -11.14 14.31 -13.44
C GLY A 99 -10.97 13.11 -12.52
N PHE A 100 -12.07 12.46 -12.18
CA PHE A 100 -12.07 11.21 -11.43
C PHE A 100 -13.14 10.27 -11.98
N TYR A 101 -12.77 9.06 -12.36
CA TYR A 101 -13.71 8.05 -12.80
C TYR A 101 -14.05 7.10 -11.64
N SER A 102 -15.25 7.25 -11.09
CA SER A 102 -15.66 6.60 -9.84
C SER A 102 -15.71 5.08 -9.93
N ASN A 103 -16.06 4.51 -11.08
CA ASN A 103 -16.18 3.06 -11.25
C ASN A 103 -14.84 2.33 -11.08
N THR A 104 -13.72 2.94 -11.48
CA THR A 104 -12.38 2.31 -11.39
C THR A 104 -11.43 3.03 -10.43
N GLY A 105 -11.85 4.14 -9.85
CA GLY A 105 -11.03 4.94 -8.93
C GLY A 105 -9.86 5.67 -9.61
N ARG A 106 -9.94 5.89 -10.93
CA ARG A 106 -8.85 6.45 -11.75
C ARG A 106 -8.95 7.97 -11.85
N TYR A 107 -7.82 8.66 -11.71
CA TYR A 107 -7.74 10.09 -12.04
C TYR A 107 -7.58 10.32 -13.54
N LEU A 108 -8.26 11.34 -14.05
CA LEU A 108 -8.22 11.77 -15.44
C LEU A 108 -7.66 13.19 -15.51
N THR A 109 -6.66 13.39 -16.36
CA THR A 109 -5.93 14.66 -16.52
C THR A 109 -5.49 14.82 -17.97
N ASP A 110 -5.28 16.05 -18.45
CA ASP A 110 -4.41 16.24 -19.62
C ASP A 110 -2.96 16.01 -19.19
N ARG A 111 -2.29 15.05 -19.85
CA ARG A 111 -0.90 14.68 -19.51
C ARG A 111 0.10 15.82 -19.70
N GLN A 112 -0.22 16.82 -20.54
CA GLN A 112 0.66 17.95 -20.77
C GLN A 112 0.48 19.05 -19.72
N SER A 113 -0.68 19.10 -19.06
CA SER A 113 -0.99 20.12 -18.07
C SER A 113 -0.17 19.95 -16.78
N PRO A 114 -0.01 21.01 -15.96
CA PRO A 114 0.64 20.89 -14.65
C PRO A 114 0.00 19.82 -13.76
N THR A 115 -1.32 19.64 -13.85
CA THR A 115 -2.04 18.58 -13.13
C THR A 115 -1.63 17.19 -13.62
N GLY A 116 -1.54 17.00 -14.94
CA GLY A 116 -1.06 15.74 -15.52
C GLY A 116 0.39 15.44 -15.17
N GLN A 117 1.25 16.46 -15.11
CA GLN A 117 2.64 16.31 -14.68
C GLN A 117 2.76 15.92 -13.20
N LEU A 118 1.92 16.48 -12.32
CA LEU A 118 1.80 16.07 -10.92
C LEU A 118 1.38 14.59 -10.82
N LEU A 119 0.30 14.20 -11.50
CA LEU A 119 -0.21 12.83 -11.44
C LEU A 119 0.83 11.84 -11.97
N ALA A 120 1.46 12.14 -13.11
CA ALA A 120 2.51 11.30 -13.69
C ALA A 120 3.74 11.18 -12.79
N ALA A 121 4.11 12.25 -12.06
CA ALA A 121 5.18 12.21 -11.07
C ALA A 121 4.83 11.28 -9.90
N ILE A 122 3.59 11.33 -9.40
CA ILE A 122 3.12 10.42 -8.34
C ILE A 122 3.08 8.97 -8.84
N GLU A 123 2.49 8.70 -10.01
CA GLU A 123 2.45 7.36 -10.61
C GLU A 123 3.86 6.78 -10.73
N ARG A 124 4.80 7.57 -11.27
CA ARG A 124 6.18 7.15 -11.46
C ARG A 124 6.92 6.89 -10.16
N GLU A 125 6.89 7.83 -9.22
CA GLU A 125 7.72 7.76 -8.02
C GLU A 125 7.09 6.87 -6.94
N TRP A 126 5.77 6.83 -6.83
CA TRP A 126 5.05 6.13 -5.76
C TRP A 126 4.35 4.83 -6.16
N TYR A 127 3.96 4.69 -7.43
CA TYR A 127 3.26 3.51 -7.96
C TYR A 127 4.05 2.78 -9.05
N ASP A 128 5.38 3.01 -9.12
CA ASP A 128 6.28 2.33 -10.06
C ASP A 128 5.87 2.47 -11.55
N GLY A 129 5.18 3.57 -11.87
CA GLY A 129 4.68 3.88 -13.21
C GLY A 129 3.31 3.30 -13.53
N GLU A 130 2.69 2.59 -12.59
CA GLU A 130 1.32 2.10 -12.74
C GLU A 130 0.31 3.24 -12.54
N THR A 131 -0.80 3.16 -13.26
CA THR A 131 -1.89 4.13 -13.12
C THR A 131 -2.50 4.06 -11.73
N ILE A 132 -2.67 5.22 -11.10
CA ILE A 132 -3.31 5.31 -9.79
C ILE A 132 -4.76 4.88 -9.91
N ARG A 133 -5.14 3.89 -9.10
CA ARG A 133 -6.51 3.45 -8.86
C ARG A 133 -6.76 3.40 -7.37
N ILE A 134 -7.81 4.07 -6.92
CA ILE A 134 -8.11 4.22 -5.50
C ILE A 134 -9.48 3.66 -5.20
N GLU A 135 -9.53 2.70 -4.26
CA GLU A 135 -10.77 2.37 -3.59
C GLU A 135 -11.06 3.46 -2.55
N THR A 136 -12.09 4.28 -2.79
CA THR A 136 -12.50 5.32 -1.85
C THR A 136 -13.98 5.14 -1.51
N PHE A 137 -14.31 5.32 -0.25
CA PHE A 137 -15.70 5.45 0.22
C PHE A 137 -16.17 6.91 0.23
N GLU A 138 -15.25 7.87 0.01
CA GLU A 138 -15.62 9.28 -0.16
C GLU A 138 -16.44 9.49 -1.44
N GLU A 139 -17.62 10.07 -1.28
CA GLU A 139 -18.53 10.44 -2.37
C GLU A 139 -17.96 11.55 -3.27
N PHE A 140 -17.12 12.43 -2.71
CA PHE A 140 -16.54 13.59 -3.39
C PHE A 140 -15.02 13.71 -3.15
N PRO A 141 -14.22 12.81 -3.76
CA PRO A 141 -12.76 12.77 -3.54
C PRO A 141 -12.03 13.99 -4.13
N GLY A 142 -10.88 14.36 -3.54
CA GLY A 142 -9.89 15.25 -4.15
C GLY A 142 -8.76 14.46 -4.83
N LEU A 143 -7.60 15.08 -5.08
CA LEU A 143 -6.38 14.32 -5.41
C LEU A 143 -5.80 13.73 -4.13
N PHE A 144 -6.26 12.53 -3.82
CA PHE A 144 -5.80 11.74 -2.70
C PHE A 144 -5.02 10.55 -3.24
N VAL A 145 -4.07 10.02 -2.49
CA VAL A 145 -3.34 8.81 -2.85
C VAL A 145 -2.97 8.01 -1.61
N ALA A 146 -2.91 6.70 -1.78
CA ALA A 146 -2.63 5.73 -0.74
C ALA A 146 -1.53 4.76 -1.24
N PRO A 147 -0.26 5.19 -1.33
CA PRO A 147 0.77 4.36 -1.93
C PRO A 147 1.00 3.04 -1.16
N PRO A 148 1.43 1.95 -1.83
CA PRO A 148 1.69 0.65 -1.19
C PRO A 148 2.63 0.71 0.01
N PHE A 149 3.64 1.58 -0.07
CA PHE A 149 4.66 1.73 0.96
C PHE A 149 4.25 2.67 2.10
N ALA A 150 3.14 3.40 1.98
CA ALA A 150 2.81 4.50 2.86
C ALA A 150 2.09 4.07 4.15
N HIS A 151 2.33 4.83 5.22
CA HIS A 151 1.70 4.65 6.53
C HIS A 151 0.51 5.58 6.79
N GLN A 152 0.33 6.57 5.93
CA GLN A 152 -0.74 7.56 5.94
C GLN A 152 -1.20 7.77 4.49
N ALA A 153 -2.47 8.09 4.29
CA ALA A 153 -2.93 8.63 3.03
C ALA A 153 -2.30 10.01 2.79
N TYR A 154 -2.10 10.36 1.53
CA TYR A 154 -1.63 11.67 1.11
C TYR A 154 -2.72 12.39 0.32
N ALA A 155 -2.72 13.71 0.37
CA ALA A 155 -3.49 14.55 -0.52
C ALA A 155 -2.58 15.63 -1.12
N PHE A 156 -2.94 16.12 -2.30
CA PHE A 156 -2.24 17.22 -2.95
C PHE A 156 -3.22 18.34 -3.25
N ALA A 157 -2.75 19.58 -3.22
CA ALA A 157 -3.51 20.74 -3.64
C ALA A 157 -2.58 21.83 -4.20
N ALA A 158 -3.11 22.65 -5.10
CA ALA A 158 -2.44 23.87 -5.50
C ALA A 158 -2.82 25.03 -4.56
N ALA A 159 -1.82 25.73 -4.04
CA ALA A 159 -2.02 27.01 -3.35
C ALA A 159 -0.78 27.89 -3.58
N GLU A 160 -0.98 29.20 -3.75
CA GLU A 160 0.11 30.18 -3.84
C GLU A 160 1.20 29.85 -4.89
N GLY A 161 0.80 29.24 -6.01
CA GLY A 161 1.73 28.83 -7.08
C GLY A 161 2.59 27.60 -6.77
N ARG A 162 2.21 26.83 -5.74
CA ARG A 162 2.91 25.62 -5.29
C ARG A 162 1.96 24.44 -5.16
N TRP A 163 2.50 23.25 -5.41
CA TRP A 163 1.93 21.98 -5.00
C TRP A 163 2.23 21.77 -3.52
N HIS A 164 1.18 21.73 -2.71
CA HIS A 164 1.24 21.39 -1.29
C HIS A 164 0.89 19.92 -1.10
N MET A 165 1.64 19.26 -0.24
CA MET A 165 1.36 17.90 0.19
C MET A 165 0.72 17.89 1.58
N PHE A 166 -0.31 17.08 1.73
CA PHE A 166 -1.03 16.88 2.98
C PHE A 166 -1.03 15.39 3.34
N VAL A 167 -1.22 15.10 4.62
CA VAL A 167 -1.22 13.74 5.17
C VAL A 167 -2.43 13.48 6.06
N GLY A 168 -2.99 12.27 5.95
CA GLY A 168 -4.14 11.83 6.74
C GLY A 168 -3.80 11.68 8.23
N ARG A 169 -4.69 12.17 9.09
CA ARG A 169 -4.53 12.17 10.55
C ARG A 169 -4.82 10.83 11.21
N THR A 170 -5.59 9.94 10.58
CA THR A 170 -6.00 8.69 11.24
C THR A 170 -4.81 7.81 11.59
N GLY A 171 -3.67 7.98 10.91
CA GLY A 171 -2.46 7.17 11.10
C GLY A 171 -2.69 5.68 10.83
N ARG A 172 -3.85 5.35 10.25
CA ARG A 172 -4.17 4.02 9.76
C ARG A 172 -3.45 3.85 8.43
N PRO A 173 -2.70 2.76 8.28
CA PRO A 173 -2.17 2.38 6.98
C PRO A 173 -3.33 2.35 5.99
N ALA A 174 -3.16 3.01 4.84
CA ALA A 174 -4.15 2.96 3.78
C ALA A 174 -4.31 1.53 3.20
N ASN A 175 -3.41 0.61 3.58
CA ASN A 175 -3.38 -0.80 3.24
C ASN A 175 -2.95 -1.60 4.47
N ASP A 176 -3.46 -2.82 4.62
CA ASP A 176 -2.75 -3.80 5.44
C ASP A 176 -1.55 -4.31 4.63
N TYR A 177 -0.34 -4.04 5.10
CA TYR A 177 0.86 -4.68 4.59
C TYR A 177 1.68 -5.23 5.76
N ARG A 178 2.35 -6.34 5.50
CA ARG A 178 3.20 -7.01 6.48
C ARG A 178 4.51 -6.27 6.63
N PHE A 179 5.16 -6.43 7.77
CA PHE A 179 6.49 -5.88 8.04
C PHE A 179 7.60 -6.35 7.07
N ASP A 180 7.37 -7.35 6.24
CA ASP A 180 8.29 -7.74 5.17
C ASP A 180 8.03 -6.99 3.84
N GLY A 181 7.03 -6.10 3.83
CA GLY A 181 6.61 -5.30 2.68
C GLY A 181 5.51 -5.95 1.83
N ALA A 182 5.00 -7.13 2.20
CA ALA A 182 3.93 -7.77 1.45
C ALA A 182 2.57 -7.08 1.66
N VAL A 183 1.95 -6.60 0.58
CA VAL A 183 0.62 -5.98 0.60
C VAL A 183 -0.45 -7.07 0.74
N LEU A 184 -1.29 -6.98 1.78
CA LEU A 184 -2.36 -7.93 2.09
C LEU A 184 -3.72 -7.47 1.55
N MET A 185 -3.96 -6.16 1.48
CA MET A 185 -5.21 -5.59 0.97
C MET A 185 -4.97 -4.40 0.04
N PRO A 186 -5.91 -4.12 -0.90
CA PRO A 186 -5.84 -2.97 -1.80
C PRO A 186 -5.80 -1.62 -1.10
N HIS A 187 -5.42 -0.59 -1.85
CA HIS A 187 -5.31 0.80 -1.40
C HIS A 187 -6.66 1.44 -1.09
N ARG A 188 -6.84 1.91 0.15
CA ARG A 188 -8.10 2.49 0.64
C ARG A 188 -7.91 3.81 1.35
N ILE A 189 -8.78 4.76 1.01
CA ILE A 189 -8.94 5.99 1.79
C ILE A 189 -10.10 5.78 2.75
N ALA A 190 -9.88 6.08 4.03
CA ALA A 190 -10.90 5.99 5.04
C ALA A 190 -11.98 7.07 4.84
N ASP A 191 -13.22 6.75 5.21
CA ASP A 191 -14.31 7.72 5.23
C ASP A 191 -13.99 8.91 6.13
N ASN A 192 -14.18 10.11 5.60
CA ASN A 192 -13.94 11.38 6.30
C ASN A 192 -12.50 11.53 6.79
N GLU A 193 -11.52 11.03 6.05
CA GLU A 193 -10.11 11.24 6.36
C GLU A 193 -9.81 12.75 6.43
N LEU A 194 -9.18 13.18 7.52
CA LEU A 194 -8.79 14.57 7.72
C LEU A 194 -7.34 14.72 7.33
N PHE A 195 -7.07 15.63 6.40
CA PHE A 195 -5.72 15.91 5.92
C PHE A 195 -5.11 17.12 6.62
N THR A 196 -3.84 17.02 6.98
CA THR A 196 -3.03 18.10 7.58
C THR A 196 -1.90 18.47 6.64
N MET A 197 -1.62 19.76 6.54
CA MET A 197 -0.59 20.27 5.63
C MET A 197 0.79 19.91 6.15
N THR A 198 1.64 19.36 5.28
CA THR A 198 3.06 19.15 5.57
C THR A 198 3.86 20.42 5.24
N PRO A 199 5.08 20.58 5.76
CA PRO A 199 5.97 21.66 5.33
C PRO A 199 6.45 21.51 3.88
N LEU A 200 6.15 20.38 3.21
CA LEU A 200 6.57 20.15 1.83
C LEU A 200 5.67 20.92 0.86
N ALA A 201 6.30 21.80 0.10
CA ALA A 201 5.68 22.55 -0.98
C ALA A 201 6.68 22.72 -2.14
N VAL A 202 6.23 22.46 -3.36
CA VAL A 202 7.06 22.53 -4.57
C VAL A 202 6.43 23.49 -5.56
N ALA A 203 7.22 24.27 -6.30
CA ALA A 203 6.68 25.15 -7.33
C ALA A 203 5.95 24.33 -8.41
N ILE A 204 4.81 24.86 -8.91
CA ILE A 204 3.95 24.12 -9.84
C ILE A 204 4.65 23.78 -11.17
N ASP A 205 5.61 24.61 -11.57
CA ASP A 205 6.44 24.46 -12.76
C ASP A 205 7.72 23.61 -12.53
N ASP A 206 8.03 23.23 -11.28
CA ASP A 206 9.22 22.45 -10.94
C ASP A 206 8.91 20.95 -10.80
N THR A 207 8.65 20.31 -11.93
CA THR A 207 8.38 18.87 -12.00
C THR A 207 9.57 18.02 -11.55
N ALA A 208 10.80 18.51 -11.72
CA ALA A 208 12.00 17.80 -11.26
C ALA A 208 12.09 17.80 -9.73
N GLY A 209 11.97 18.96 -9.10
CA GLY A 209 11.93 19.09 -7.64
C GLY A 209 10.76 18.33 -7.01
N LEU A 210 9.61 18.26 -7.69
CA LEU A 210 8.47 17.45 -7.24
C LEU A 210 8.85 15.98 -7.19
N ARG A 211 9.46 15.45 -8.25
CA ARG A 211 9.88 14.05 -8.30
C ARG A 211 10.95 13.73 -7.25
N ASP A 212 11.90 14.63 -7.04
CA ASP A 212 12.93 14.46 -6.01
C ASP A 212 12.31 14.39 -4.60
N GLN A 213 11.33 15.26 -4.30
CA GLN A 213 10.59 15.24 -3.02
C GLN A 213 9.79 13.95 -2.83
N LEU A 214 9.03 13.53 -3.85
CA LEU A 214 8.27 12.28 -3.80
C LEU A 214 9.21 11.07 -3.62
N HIS A 215 10.34 11.07 -4.31
CA HIS A 215 11.36 10.03 -4.20
C HIS A 215 11.99 9.98 -2.81
N GLU A 216 12.32 11.14 -2.22
CA GLU A 216 12.88 11.23 -0.88
C GLU A 216 11.90 10.69 0.17
N GLU A 217 10.62 11.06 0.08
CA GLU A 217 9.58 10.58 0.98
C GLU A 217 9.46 9.04 0.95
N ARG A 218 9.44 8.45 -0.25
CA ARG A 218 9.39 6.98 -0.43
C ARG A 218 10.67 6.31 0.08
N SER A 219 11.82 6.87 -0.26
CA SER A 219 13.13 6.32 0.09
C SER A 219 13.37 6.35 1.61
N GLU A 220 12.91 7.39 2.30
CA GLU A 220 12.99 7.49 3.75
C GLU A 220 12.18 6.38 4.44
N ILE A 221 10.92 6.18 4.03
CA ILE A 221 10.07 5.11 4.56
C ILE A 221 10.71 3.74 4.32
N LYS A 222 11.11 3.45 3.07
CA LYS A 222 11.71 2.16 2.72
C LYS A 222 13.02 1.92 3.49
N ARG A 223 13.84 2.96 3.66
CA ARG A 223 15.09 2.88 4.44
C ARG A 223 14.81 2.58 5.90
N PHE A 224 13.88 3.30 6.54
CA PHE A 224 13.53 3.06 7.93
C PHE A 224 13.01 1.63 8.14
N HIS A 225 12.10 1.19 7.27
CA HIS A 225 11.56 -0.16 7.29
C HIS A 225 12.66 -1.23 7.20
N ARG A 226 13.56 -1.09 6.22
CA ARG A 226 14.70 -2.00 6.03
C ARG A 226 15.65 -2.00 7.23
N GLN A 227 15.99 -0.83 7.77
CA GLN A 227 16.88 -0.75 8.93
C GLN A 227 16.25 -1.39 10.16
N ALA A 228 14.95 -1.18 10.39
CA ALA A 228 14.24 -1.82 11.50
C ALA A 228 14.22 -3.35 11.35
N MET A 229 14.00 -3.85 10.12
CA MET A 229 14.11 -5.28 9.79
C MET A 229 15.51 -5.84 10.06
N GLU A 230 16.55 -5.13 9.59
CA GLU A 230 17.95 -5.53 9.76
C GLU A 230 18.34 -5.58 11.24
N THR A 231 17.99 -4.55 12.02
CA THR A 231 18.23 -4.52 13.47
C THR A 231 17.57 -5.68 14.19
N ILE A 232 16.32 -6.04 13.88
CA ILE A 232 15.67 -7.21 14.52
C ILE A 232 16.37 -8.51 14.09
N ARG A 233 16.79 -8.61 12.82
CA ARG A 233 17.45 -9.81 12.27
C ARG A 233 18.84 -10.06 12.81
N ASP A 234 19.52 -9.04 13.31
CA ASP A 234 20.80 -9.21 14.00
C ASP A 234 20.65 -10.08 15.27
N TYR A 235 19.47 -10.05 15.90
CA TYR A 235 19.13 -10.84 17.09
C TYR A 235 18.34 -12.12 16.73
N ASP A 236 17.39 -12.03 15.79
CA ASP A 236 16.61 -13.17 15.30
C ASP A 236 16.69 -13.26 13.76
N PRO A 237 17.69 -13.98 13.19
CA PRO A 237 17.88 -14.05 11.74
C PRO A 237 16.73 -14.70 10.96
N SER A 238 15.79 -15.35 11.64
CA SER A 238 14.58 -15.90 11.02
C SER A 238 13.47 -14.87 10.82
N PHE A 239 13.58 -13.73 11.49
CA PHE A 239 12.56 -12.72 11.53
C PHE A 239 12.27 -12.17 10.11
N GLY A 240 10.98 -12.15 9.73
CA GLY A 240 10.57 -11.81 8.36
C GLY A 240 10.51 -12.98 7.37
N PHE A 241 10.91 -14.19 7.77
CA PHE A 241 10.74 -15.38 6.94
C PHE A 241 9.31 -15.90 7.06
N ALA A 242 8.51 -15.75 6.01
CA ALA A 242 7.14 -16.23 5.99
C ALA A 242 6.74 -16.67 4.58
N TRP A 243 6.07 -17.82 4.49
CA TRP A 243 5.55 -18.34 3.24
C TRP A 243 4.04 -18.10 3.15
N ARG A 244 3.56 -17.64 1.99
CA ARG A 244 2.12 -17.57 1.67
C ARG A 244 1.27 -16.70 2.62
N GLY A 245 1.85 -15.61 3.14
CA GLY A 245 1.11 -14.66 3.99
C GLY A 245 0.95 -15.10 5.44
N THR A 246 1.80 -16.02 5.94
CA THR A 246 1.88 -16.37 7.36
C THR A 246 2.48 -15.24 8.21
N VAL A 247 2.23 -15.27 9.52
CA VAL A 247 2.70 -14.24 10.47
C VAL A 247 4.23 -14.34 10.62
N THR A 248 4.89 -13.20 10.84
CA THR A 248 6.32 -13.18 11.21
C THR A 248 6.50 -13.51 12.69
N PHE A 249 7.60 -14.17 13.04
CA PHE A 249 7.88 -14.53 14.44
C PHE A 249 9.14 -13.84 14.92
N PHE A 250 9.11 -13.31 16.14
CA PHE A 250 10.28 -12.84 16.87
C PHE A 250 10.38 -13.63 18.17
N HIS A 251 11.47 -14.36 18.36
CA HIS A 251 11.66 -15.29 19.49
C HIS A 251 10.50 -16.28 19.68
N GLY A 252 9.87 -16.72 18.58
CA GLY A 252 8.75 -17.66 18.63
C GLY A 252 7.38 -17.07 18.98
N ILE A 253 7.31 -15.77 19.27
CA ILE A 253 6.04 -15.07 19.45
C ILE A 253 5.58 -14.57 18.07
N PRO A 254 4.31 -14.79 17.66
CA PRO A 254 3.77 -14.15 16.48
C PRO A 254 3.82 -12.65 16.70
N VAL A 255 4.65 -11.98 15.91
CA VAL A 255 4.76 -10.53 15.93
C VAL A 255 4.37 -10.05 14.55
N ASP A 256 3.42 -9.13 14.51
CA ASP A 256 3.18 -8.30 13.33
C ASP A 256 3.76 -6.93 13.65
N PRO A 257 5.10 -6.77 13.70
CA PRO A 257 5.66 -5.49 14.02
C PRO A 257 5.41 -4.55 12.85
N PHE A 258 5.35 -3.27 13.14
CA PHE A 258 4.93 -2.30 12.17
C PHE A 258 5.77 -1.05 12.36
N ALA A 259 6.66 -0.79 11.40
CA ALA A 259 7.48 0.41 11.37
C ALA A 259 6.69 1.46 10.61
N GLN A 260 6.40 2.57 11.27
CA GLN A 260 5.76 3.72 10.66
C GLN A 260 6.66 4.94 10.77
N ARG A 261 6.84 5.59 9.63
CA ARG A 261 7.17 7.01 9.57
C ARG A 261 5.86 7.77 9.38
N LEU A 262 5.55 8.65 10.33
CA LEU A 262 4.35 9.49 10.33
C LEU A 262 4.74 10.96 10.26
N TRP A 263 3.93 11.74 9.55
CA TRP A 263 3.87 13.19 9.72
C TRP A 263 2.88 13.51 10.84
N LEU A 264 3.31 14.37 11.76
CA LEU A 264 2.53 14.91 12.87
C LEU A 264 1.87 16.23 12.47
N GLU A 265 0.89 16.67 13.25
CA GLU A 265 0.10 17.89 12.97
C GLU A 265 0.93 19.17 13.05
N ASP A 266 2.04 19.15 13.78
CA ASP A 266 2.99 20.26 13.87
C ASP A 266 3.99 20.30 12.70
N GLY A 267 3.84 19.40 11.72
CA GLY A 267 4.73 19.27 10.57
C GLY A 267 6.03 18.54 10.88
N GLN A 268 6.20 17.96 12.08
CA GLN A 268 7.35 17.11 12.38
C GLN A 268 7.11 15.66 11.97
N LYS A 269 8.20 14.90 11.84
CA LYS A 269 8.14 13.45 11.59
C LYS A 269 8.25 12.68 12.91
N ARG A 270 7.63 11.50 12.93
CA ARG A 270 7.78 10.50 13.99
C ARG A 270 8.05 9.13 13.39
N PHE A 271 9.07 8.47 13.92
CA PHE A 271 9.45 7.11 13.57
C PHE A 271 9.09 6.21 14.74
N ARG A 272 8.24 5.20 14.50
CA ARG A 272 7.83 4.25 15.53
C ARG A 272 7.83 2.84 15.02
N ILE A 273 8.22 1.90 15.88
CA ILE A 273 8.09 0.46 15.64
C ILE A 273 7.16 -0.07 16.73
N MET A 274 6.06 -0.69 16.32
CA MET A 274 5.03 -1.20 17.23
C MET A 274 4.75 -2.67 16.95
N GLN A 275 4.21 -3.41 17.91
CA GLN A 275 3.62 -4.72 17.69
C GLN A 275 2.11 -4.56 17.44
N LYS A 276 1.61 -4.85 16.23
CA LYS A 276 0.19 -4.59 15.87
C LYS A 276 -0.80 -5.31 16.80
N ALA A 277 -0.51 -6.56 17.17
CA ALA A 277 -1.39 -7.39 18.00
C ALA A 277 -1.56 -6.87 19.45
N SER A 278 -0.50 -6.32 20.04
CA SER A 278 -0.50 -5.84 21.43
C SER A 278 -0.54 -4.31 21.55
N GLN A 279 -0.49 -3.59 20.41
CA GLN A 279 -0.31 -2.13 20.32
C GLN A 279 0.90 -1.61 21.13
N ARG A 280 1.83 -2.50 21.48
CA ARG A 280 3.03 -2.15 22.24
C ARG A 280 4.00 -1.40 21.33
N ILE A 281 4.45 -0.23 21.76
CA ILE A 281 5.55 0.49 21.12
C ILE A 281 6.85 -0.21 21.55
N LEU A 282 7.61 -0.73 20.58
CA LEU A 282 8.94 -1.29 20.81
C LEU A 282 10.00 -0.19 20.78
N ALA A 283 9.84 0.77 19.85
CA ALA A 283 10.75 1.88 19.71
C ALA A 283 10.04 3.11 19.15
N LEU A 284 10.54 4.29 19.52
CA LEU A 284 10.02 5.58 19.11
C LEU A 284 11.20 6.56 18.99
N GLY A 285 11.17 7.39 17.96
CA GLY A 285 12.16 8.45 17.76
C GLY A 285 11.63 9.58 16.90
N ASP A 286 12.27 10.74 17.01
CA ASP A 286 11.99 11.91 16.20
C ASP A 286 12.73 11.79 14.86
N THR A 287 13.84 11.04 14.86
CA THR A 287 14.59 10.65 13.67
C THR A 287 14.61 9.12 13.48
N CYS A 288 14.92 8.70 12.25
CA CYS A 288 15.15 7.29 11.93
C CYS A 288 16.25 6.68 12.81
N THR A 289 17.36 7.39 13.02
CA THR A 289 18.49 6.90 13.81
C THR A 289 18.13 6.67 15.28
N GLU A 290 17.39 7.60 15.88
CA GLU A 290 16.92 7.46 17.27
C GLU A 290 15.99 6.26 17.43
N ALA A 291 15.03 6.08 16.52
CA ALA A 291 14.10 4.97 16.57
C ALA A 291 14.82 3.61 16.39
N ILE A 292 15.85 3.55 15.54
CA ILE A 292 16.65 2.33 15.35
C ILE A 292 17.52 2.02 16.58
N HIS A 293 18.12 3.04 17.21
CA HIS A 293 18.87 2.86 18.46
C HIS A 293 17.97 2.36 19.60
N ALA A 294 16.79 2.98 19.76
CA ALA A 294 15.80 2.54 20.75
C ALA A 294 15.31 1.11 20.48
N LEU A 295 15.19 0.72 19.20
CA LEU A 295 14.86 -0.66 18.83
C LEU A 295 15.96 -1.62 19.23
N ASP A 296 17.22 -1.32 18.92
CA ASP A 296 18.40 -2.12 19.27
C ASP A 296 18.49 -2.35 20.79
N GLU A 297 18.29 -1.30 21.59
CA GLU A 297 18.20 -1.41 23.05
C GLU A 297 17.03 -2.30 23.50
N ALA A 298 15.85 -2.16 22.87
CA ALA A 298 14.67 -2.91 23.24
C ALA A 298 14.80 -4.41 22.92
N VAL A 299 15.41 -4.78 21.79
CA VAL A 299 15.61 -6.19 21.41
C VAL A 299 16.80 -6.83 22.11
N SER A 300 17.83 -6.05 22.46
CA SER A 300 19.01 -6.53 23.20
C SER A 300 18.75 -6.75 24.69
N ALA A 301 17.82 -5.99 25.29
CA ALA A 301 17.49 -6.07 26.72
C ALA A 301 16.86 -7.41 27.15
N GLY A 302 16.57 -8.32 26.21
CA GLY A 302 16.22 -9.71 26.50
C GLY A 302 14.95 -10.18 25.80
N GLU A 303 14.89 -11.49 25.59
CA GLU A 303 13.77 -12.22 24.99
C GLU A 303 12.44 -11.81 25.67
N PRO A 304 11.38 -11.48 24.91
CA PRO A 304 10.06 -11.28 25.51
C PRO A 304 9.68 -12.53 26.32
N ASP A 305 9.02 -12.36 27.47
CA ASP A 305 8.61 -13.44 28.39
C ASP A 305 8.03 -14.65 27.62
N GLY A 306 8.88 -15.62 27.28
CA GLY A 306 8.56 -16.63 26.29
C GLY A 306 9.68 -17.67 26.17
N THR A 307 9.32 -18.89 25.77
CA THR A 307 10.32 -19.94 25.51
C THR A 307 10.84 -19.74 24.09
N PRO A 308 12.18 -19.63 23.88
CA PRO A 308 12.72 -19.45 22.54
C PRO A 308 12.37 -20.64 21.65
N VAL A 309 11.80 -20.35 20.48
CA VAL A 309 11.49 -21.35 19.46
C VAL A 309 12.77 -21.70 18.69
N SER A 310 12.94 -22.98 18.38
CA SER A 310 14.09 -23.48 17.62
C SER A 310 14.10 -22.95 16.18
N ALA A 311 15.25 -22.96 15.48
CA ALA A 311 15.31 -22.53 14.09
C ALA A 311 14.48 -23.48 13.19
N VAL A 312 14.43 -24.76 13.56
CA VAL A 312 13.51 -25.75 12.98
C VAL A 312 12.05 -25.33 13.23
N GLY A 313 11.70 -24.99 14.48
CA GLY A 313 10.40 -24.46 14.87
C GLY A 313 9.97 -23.27 14.02
N GLN A 314 10.84 -22.26 13.91
CA GLN A 314 10.61 -21.04 13.11
C GLN A 314 10.33 -21.37 11.62
N LEU A 315 11.09 -22.29 11.02
CA LEU A 315 10.88 -22.73 9.64
C LEU A 315 9.50 -23.37 9.44
N ILE A 316 9.07 -24.23 10.37
CA ILE A 316 7.77 -24.95 10.27
C ILE A 316 6.61 -23.98 10.47
N LEU A 317 6.72 -23.13 11.49
CA LEU A 317 5.77 -22.07 11.78
C LEU A 317 5.57 -21.18 10.55
N GLY A 318 6.64 -20.81 9.85
CA GLY A 318 6.55 -20.03 8.62
C GLY A 318 5.91 -20.75 7.42
N ILE A 319 5.90 -22.10 7.39
CA ILE A 319 5.47 -22.93 6.24
C ILE A 319 4.01 -23.40 6.35
N TRP A 320 3.56 -23.82 7.53
CA TRP A 320 2.18 -24.27 7.73
C TRP A 320 1.24 -23.08 7.97
N GLN A 321 0.00 -23.12 7.45
CA GLN A 321 -1.01 -22.13 7.81
C GLN A 321 -1.36 -22.31 9.30
N GLN A 322 -1.08 -21.28 10.11
CA GLN A 322 -1.02 -21.42 11.56
C GLN A 322 -2.32 -21.04 12.26
N PHE A 323 -2.50 -21.60 13.45
CA PHE A 323 -3.55 -21.25 14.41
C PHE A 323 -2.98 -20.92 15.81
N GLU A 324 -1.74 -21.34 16.14
CA GLU A 324 -1.13 -21.13 17.47
C GLU A 324 0.37 -20.76 17.40
N SER A 325 0.91 -20.22 18.50
CA SER A 325 2.27 -19.69 18.62
C SER A 325 3.32 -20.65 19.18
N ASP A 326 2.91 -21.77 19.77
CA ASP A 326 3.82 -22.72 20.43
C ASP A 326 4.34 -23.75 19.41
N GLU A 327 5.67 -23.90 19.29
CA GLU A 327 6.27 -24.91 18.40
C GLU A 327 5.83 -26.34 18.77
N ARG A 328 5.48 -26.59 20.04
CA ARG A 328 4.97 -27.89 20.52
C ARG A 328 3.59 -28.23 19.98
N THR A 329 2.80 -27.24 19.56
CA THR A 329 1.53 -27.47 18.84
C THR A 329 1.78 -28.14 17.49
N TYR A 330 2.99 -27.99 16.93
CA TYR A 330 3.35 -28.47 15.61
C TYR A 330 4.33 -29.64 15.62
N LEU A 331 5.18 -29.72 16.66
CA LEU A 331 6.30 -30.65 16.72
C LEU A 331 6.29 -31.48 18.01
N THR A 332 6.37 -32.81 17.88
CA THR A 332 6.70 -33.72 18.99
C THR A 332 8.19 -34.02 19.09
N GLU A 333 8.88 -34.20 17.95
CA GLU A 333 10.29 -34.58 17.90
C GLU A 333 10.95 -34.15 16.58
N VAL A 334 12.26 -33.88 16.60
CA VAL A 334 13.10 -33.70 15.40
C VAL A 334 14.08 -34.86 15.31
N VAL A 335 13.94 -35.69 14.27
CA VAL A 335 14.83 -36.81 13.97
C VAL A 335 15.80 -36.39 12.87
N CYS A 336 17.10 -36.37 13.18
CA CYS A 336 18.15 -36.03 12.22
C CYS A 336 18.89 -37.27 11.73
N THR A 337 19.03 -37.45 10.41
CA THR A 337 19.82 -38.53 9.79
C THR A 337 20.97 -37.94 8.96
N GLY A 338 22.19 -38.43 9.16
CA GLY A 338 23.38 -37.92 8.44
C GLY A 338 23.81 -36.50 8.85
N ILE A 339 23.23 -35.94 9.90
CA ILE A 339 23.55 -34.63 10.48
C ILE A 339 23.19 -34.62 11.97
N SER A 340 23.92 -33.87 12.79
CA SER A 340 23.51 -33.67 14.19
C SER A 340 22.40 -32.62 14.28
N ARG A 341 21.57 -32.68 15.34
CA ARG A 341 20.51 -31.68 15.57
C ARG A 341 21.07 -30.26 15.59
N THR A 342 22.15 -30.01 16.31
CA THR A 342 22.79 -28.68 16.36
C THR A 342 23.26 -28.20 14.97
N GLN A 343 23.78 -29.09 14.13
CA GLN A 343 24.19 -28.74 12.77
C GLN A 343 22.97 -28.44 11.88
N ALA A 344 21.88 -29.19 12.02
CA ALA A 344 20.63 -28.93 11.31
C ALA A 344 20.04 -27.56 11.70
N GLU A 345 19.93 -27.28 13.00
CA GLU A 345 19.48 -25.98 13.54
C GLU A 345 20.32 -24.82 12.98
N ASN A 346 21.66 -24.94 13.03
CA ASN A 346 22.55 -23.91 12.50
C ASN A 346 22.37 -23.70 11.00
N ARG A 347 22.27 -24.78 10.22
CA ARG A 347 22.05 -24.69 8.78
C ARG A 347 20.73 -24.02 8.45
N ILE A 348 19.65 -24.42 9.11
CA ILE A 348 18.33 -23.83 8.92
C ILE A 348 18.36 -22.36 9.31
N ARG A 349 18.93 -22.00 10.46
CA ARG A 349 19.11 -20.60 10.87
C ARG A 349 19.87 -19.77 9.82
N HIS A 350 20.96 -20.30 9.26
CA HIS A 350 21.69 -19.61 8.19
C HIS A 350 20.90 -19.55 6.87
N GLY A 351 20.14 -20.58 6.54
CA GLY A 351 19.26 -20.58 5.36
C GLY A 351 18.13 -19.55 5.50
N LEU A 352 17.54 -19.43 6.69
CA LEU A 352 16.52 -18.44 7.03
C LEU A 352 17.09 -17.02 6.93
N ALA A 353 18.27 -16.79 7.51
CA ALA A 353 19.00 -15.51 7.42
C ALA A 353 19.29 -15.11 5.97
N ARG A 354 19.59 -16.08 5.10
CA ARG A 354 19.84 -15.88 3.66
C ARG A 354 18.57 -15.82 2.82
N GLN A 355 17.39 -16.00 3.42
CA GLN A 355 16.10 -16.11 2.73
C GLN A 355 16.13 -17.12 1.58
N GLU A 356 16.72 -18.29 1.83
CA GLU A 356 16.74 -19.35 0.82
C GLU A 356 15.31 -19.77 0.44
N ALA A 357 15.11 -20.06 -0.85
CA ALA A 357 13.83 -20.58 -1.30
C ALA A 357 13.62 -22.01 -0.78
N VAL A 358 12.38 -22.32 -0.40
CA VAL A 358 11.96 -23.69 -0.07
C VAL A 358 11.62 -24.40 -1.37
N ASN A 359 12.35 -25.47 -1.67
CA ASN A 359 12.12 -26.27 -2.88
C ASN A 359 11.23 -27.47 -2.53
N TRP A 360 9.94 -27.36 -2.87
CA TRP A 360 8.97 -28.43 -2.61
C TRP A 360 9.21 -29.61 -3.54
N ILE A 361 9.45 -30.79 -2.96
CA ILE A 361 9.60 -32.05 -3.69
C ILE A 361 8.23 -32.74 -3.78
N GLU A 362 7.54 -32.86 -2.66
CA GLU A 362 6.22 -33.49 -2.57
C GLU A 362 5.30 -32.66 -1.68
N ARG A 363 4.09 -32.40 -2.18
CA ARG A 363 2.99 -31.79 -1.42
C ARG A 363 1.76 -32.67 -1.55
N ALA A 364 1.50 -33.45 -0.52
CA ALA A 364 0.44 -34.46 -0.56
C ALA A 364 -0.78 -33.97 0.22
N GLN A 365 -1.95 -33.90 -0.45
CA GLN A 365 -3.23 -33.60 0.24
C GLN A 365 -3.52 -34.59 1.38
N ASN A 366 -3.05 -35.84 1.24
CA ASN A 366 -3.22 -36.93 2.20
C ASN A 366 -1.89 -37.66 2.46
N GLY A 367 -0.81 -36.93 2.74
CA GLY A 367 0.51 -37.51 2.99
C GLY A 367 1.44 -36.59 3.77
N ARG A 368 2.73 -36.95 3.79
CA ARG A 368 3.77 -36.11 4.41
C ARG A 368 4.29 -35.12 3.38
N ASP A 369 4.40 -33.88 3.79
CA ASP A 369 4.99 -32.83 2.98
C ASP A 369 6.52 -32.96 2.99
N HIS A 370 7.14 -32.85 1.83
CA HIS A 370 8.58 -33.04 1.65
C HIS A 370 9.20 -31.90 0.84
N PHE A 371 10.27 -31.29 1.36
CA PHE A 371 10.94 -30.17 0.71
C PHE A 371 12.43 -30.13 1.02
N GLN A 372 13.17 -29.36 0.23
CA GLN A 372 14.56 -29.02 0.48
C GLN A 372 14.72 -27.57 0.93
N PHE A 373 15.62 -27.37 1.89
CA PHE A 373 15.98 -26.06 2.41
C PHE A 373 17.37 -26.11 3.09
N ALA A 374 18.23 -25.12 2.91
CA ALA A 374 19.57 -25.07 3.53
C ALA A 374 20.47 -26.30 3.25
N GLY A 375 20.31 -26.91 2.07
CA GLY A 375 20.99 -28.16 1.71
C GLY A 375 20.60 -29.35 2.59
N LEU A 376 19.37 -29.33 3.12
CA LEU A 376 18.74 -30.38 3.91
C LEU A 376 17.45 -30.80 3.25
N SER A 377 17.14 -32.08 3.36
CA SER A 377 15.88 -32.68 2.97
C SER A 377 15.01 -32.81 4.22
N ILE A 378 13.83 -32.17 4.22
CA ILE A 378 12.96 -32.00 5.39
C ILE A 378 11.60 -32.62 5.07
N THR A 379 11.14 -33.51 5.95
CA THR A 379 9.82 -34.14 5.86
C THR A 379 9.00 -33.74 7.08
N LEU A 380 7.86 -33.08 6.81
CA LEU A 380 6.89 -32.72 7.83
C LEU A 380 5.97 -33.93 8.13
N PRO A 381 5.44 -34.05 9.35
CA PRO A 381 4.44 -35.09 9.62
C PRO A 381 3.16 -34.77 8.83
N HIS A 382 2.32 -35.78 8.63
CA HIS A 382 1.06 -35.60 7.88
C HIS A 382 0.10 -34.61 8.58
N ARG A 383 0.13 -34.57 9.93
CA ARG A 383 -0.63 -33.61 10.74
C ARG A 383 0.19 -33.17 11.96
N PRO A 384 0.07 -31.91 12.39
CA PRO A 384 0.59 -31.45 13.67
C PRO A 384 -0.25 -31.97 14.87
N PRO A 385 0.37 -32.14 16.05
CA PRO A 385 1.81 -32.18 16.27
C PRO A 385 2.39 -33.53 15.79
N GLY A 386 3.63 -33.53 15.30
CA GLY A 386 4.28 -34.79 14.89
C GLY A 386 5.80 -34.71 14.73
N THR A 387 6.41 -35.83 14.35
CA THR A 387 7.86 -35.95 14.16
C THR A 387 8.29 -35.38 12.82
N ILE A 388 9.31 -34.53 12.85
CA ILE A 388 9.96 -34.00 11.65
C ILE A 388 11.25 -34.75 11.40
N GLU A 389 11.43 -35.19 10.16
CA GLU A 389 12.64 -35.86 9.72
C GLU A 389 13.50 -34.88 8.93
N ILE A 390 14.76 -34.71 9.35
CA ILE A 390 15.75 -33.88 8.66
C ILE A 390 16.91 -34.77 8.21
N ARG A 391 17.21 -34.76 6.93
CA ARG A 391 18.31 -35.53 6.35
C ARG A 391 19.29 -34.61 5.64
N ARG A 392 20.58 -34.86 5.84
CA ARG A 392 21.62 -34.21 5.03
C ARG A 392 21.60 -34.81 3.64
N GLU A 393 21.63 -33.97 2.61
CA GLU A 393 21.90 -34.48 1.28
C GLU A 393 23.35 -34.98 1.21
N GLU A 394 23.52 -36.22 0.77
CA GLU A 394 24.81 -36.67 0.27
C GLU A 394 25.05 -35.91 -1.04
N GLU A 395 26.18 -35.20 -1.15
CA GLU A 395 26.61 -34.65 -2.43
C GLU A 395 26.63 -35.80 -3.44
N GLN A 396 25.68 -35.80 -4.39
CA GLN A 396 25.82 -36.59 -5.59
C GLN A 396 27.06 -36.08 -6.31
N ARG A 397 28.17 -36.78 -6.11
CA ARG A 397 29.42 -36.57 -6.85
C ARG A 397 29.31 -37.07 -8.27
#